data_AF-A0A8X6TC68-F1
#
_entry.id   AF-A0A8X6TC68-F1
#
_cell.length_a   1.000
_cell.length_b   1.000
_cell.length_c   1.000
_cell.angle_alpha   90.00
_cell.angle_beta   90.00
_cell.angle_gamma   90.00
#
_symmetry.space_group_name_H-M   'P 1'
#
loop_
_entity.id
_entity.type
_entity.pdbx_description
1 polymer ?
#
loop_
_entity_poly.entity_id
_entity_poly.type
_entity_poly.pdbx_seq_one_letter_code
_entity_poly.pdbx_strand_id
1 'polypeptide(L)'
;MNCRLPKMWELSLVICLFGYLKTGACDSPDPENSVFHPIISYDIKVISHNSTIRDFVSTFVKQVYDSDTLTDLFDITAATSTGLRNHAYNDFIKIINQNNLDDAELIADFATRPINQNFDTIPRDVLVRIYANIAANFLYSIGKFSSKNDAESLAKQYAKDFSDAAEKFVKDGDVETKYDAIAGGIINFIVPIQKVTQDEVWKVAFLFESQFLLAAVELGYTNDAYDQCAKAANESM
;
A
#
# COMPACT_ATOMS: atom_id res chain seq x y z
N MET A 1 11.10 28.81 -19.24
CA MET A 1 11.15 28.25 -17.87
C MET A 1 11.01 26.74 -18.01
N ASN A 2 12.08 25.99 -17.78
CA ASN A 2 12.10 24.53 -17.92
C ASN A 2 11.84 23.90 -16.55
N CYS A 3 10.60 23.47 -16.29
CA CYS A 3 10.29 22.58 -15.16
C CYS A 3 10.95 21.23 -15.43
N ARG A 4 12.11 20.98 -14.83
CA ARG A 4 12.67 19.64 -14.70
C ARG A 4 11.94 18.97 -13.54
N LEU A 5 11.13 17.96 -13.85
CA LEU A 5 10.66 16.98 -12.86
C LEU A 5 11.87 16.43 -12.09
N PRO A 6 11.82 16.33 -10.75
CA PRO A 6 12.88 15.70 -9.98
C PRO A 6 13.01 14.24 -10.40
N LYS A 7 14.24 13.78 -10.52
CA LYS A 7 14.55 12.43 -10.99
C LYS A 7 14.17 11.44 -9.88
N MET A 8 13.49 10.34 -10.23
CA MET A 8 12.98 9.29 -9.33
C MET A 8 13.94 8.76 -8.24
N TRP A 9 15.26 8.96 -8.34
CA TRP A 9 16.20 8.57 -7.28
C TRP A 9 16.15 9.47 -6.04
N GLU A 10 15.61 10.69 -6.15
CA GLU A 10 15.40 11.62 -5.03
C GLU A 10 14.22 11.17 -4.15
N LEU A 11 13.17 10.59 -4.74
CA LEU A 11 12.05 9.96 -4.03
C LEU A 11 12.48 8.78 -3.14
N SER A 12 13.49 8.03 -3.59
CA SER A 12 14.05 6.94 -2.80
C SER A 12 14.87 7.41 -1.60
N LEU A 13 15.49 8.58 -1.70
CA LEU A 13 16.16 9.24 -0.58
C LEU A 13 15.14 9.74 0.43
N VAL A 14 14.01 10.29 -0.02
CA VAL A 14 12.91 10.76 0.84
C VAL A 14 12.33 9.62 1.67
N ILE A 15 12.07 8.46 1.09
CA ILE A 15 11.56 7.28 1.81
C ILE A 15 12.60 6.74 2.82
N CYS A 16 13.88 6.72 2.47
CA CYS A 16 14.95 6.40 3.43
C CYS A 16 15.09 7.45 4.54
N LEU A 17 14.92 8.74 4.23
CA LEU A 17 14.99 9.85 5.18
C LEU A 17 13.79 9.86 6.15
N PHE A 18 12.59 9.50 5.71
CA PHE A 18 11.43 9.35 6.59
C PHE A 18 11.59 8.18 7.58
N GLY A 19 12.29 7.11 7.17
CA GLY A 19 12.72 6.05 8.09
C GLY A 19 13.79 6.49 9.10
N TYR A 20 14.68 7.42 8.71
CA TYR A 20 15.80 7.89 9.55
C TYR A 20 15.44 9.06 10.47
N LEU A 21 14.52 9.95 10.06
CA LEU A 21 14.16 11.16 10.81
C LEU A 21 13.16 10.89 11.95
N LYS A 22 12.49 9.74 11.97
CA LYS A 22 11.47 9.41 12.98
C LYS A 22 11.98 8.55 14.14
N THR A 23 13.23 8.06 14.10
CA THR A 23 13.86 7.36 15.24
C THR A 23 14.47 8.30 16.28
N GLY A 24 14.34 9.62 16.13
CA GLY A 24 14.54 10.56 17.23
C GLY A 24 15.83 10.36 18.02
N ALA A 25 16.97 10.14 17.36
CA ALA A 25 18.27 10.19 18.01
C ALA A 25 18.80 11.64 17.99
N CYS A 26 18.10 12.53 18.67
CA CYS A 26 18.63 13.82 19.14
C CYS A 26 18.16 14.04 20.58
N ASP A 27 18.34 13.01 21.42
CA ASP A 27 18.70 13.16 22.83
C ASP A 27 19.32 11.84 23.31
N SER A 28 20.41 11.94 24.05
CA SER A 28 21.25 10.85 24.59
C SER A 28 20.47 9.89 25.51
N PRO A 29 20.87 8.60 25.62
CA PRO A 29 19.97 7.46 25.77
C PRO A 29 19.70 7.02 27.22
N ASP A 30 18.62 6.26 27.42
CA ASP A 30 18.61 5.17 28.39
C ASP A 30 18.64 3.84 27.61
N PRO A 31 19.77 3.10 27.57
CA PRO A 31 20.03 2.08 26.57
C PRO A 31 19.43 0.68 26.88
N GLU A 32 18.65 0.51 27.95
CA GLU A 32 18.27 -0.84 28.41
C GLU A 32 16.83 -1.29 28.11
N ASN A 33 15.96 -0.46 27.52
CA ASN A 33 14.54 -0.86 27.35
C ASN A 33 13.87 -0.56 26.00
N SER A 34 14.61 -0.09 24.99
CA SER A 34 14.06 -0.04 23.63
C SER A 34 14.30 -1.38 22.94
N VAL A 35 13.24 -2.19 22.82
CA VAL A 35 13.23 -3.35 21.92
C VAL A 35 13.33 -2.79 20.49
N PHE A 36 14.57 -2.63 20.04
CA PHE A 36 14.92 -2.29 18.67
C PHE A 36 14.50 -3.48 17.80
N HIS A 37 13.31 -3.43 17.21
CA HIS A 37 13.04 -4.22 16.02
C HIS A 37 13.82 -3.55 14.89
N PRO A 38 14.84 -4.19 14.31
CA PRO A 38 15.54 -3.61 13.18
C PRO A 38 14.50 -3.37 12.10
N ILE A 39 14.29 -2.10 11.75
CA ILE A 39 13.60 -1.71 10.52
C ILE A 39 14.44 -2.35 9.43
N ILE A 40 13.99 -3.52 8.96
CA ILE A 40 14.55 -4.19 7.81
C ILE A 40 14.45 -3.15 6.70
N SER A 41 15.60 -2.65 6.27
CA SER A 41 15.75 -1.77 5.12
C SER A 41 15.23 -2.53 3.90
N TYR A 42 13.92 -2.50 3.69
CA TYR A 42 13.32 -2.91 2.44
C TYR A 42 13.78 -1.88 1.41
N ASP A 43 14.71 -2.30 0.54
CA ASP A 43 15.17 -1.52 -0.61
C ASP A 43 13.97 -1.21 -1.53
N ILE A 44 13.22 -0.14 -1.20
CA ILE A 44 12.16 0.44 -2.05
C ILE A 44 12.74 0.95 -3.37
N LYS A 45 14.07 1.10 -3.47
CA LYS A 45 14.77 1.62 -4.64
C LYS A 45 14.53 0.85 -5.94
N VAL A 46 14.10 -0.42 -5.95
CA VAL A 46 14.09 -1.21 -7.20
C VAL A 46 12.98 -2.25 -7.28
N ILE A 47 11.71 -1.83 -7.26
CA ILE A 47 10.61 -2.76 -7.63
C ILE A 47 9.73 -2.22 -8.79
N SER A 48 9.67 -0.90 -9.00
CA SER A 48 8.94 -0.27 -10.11
C SER A 48 9.50 -0.55 -11.52
N HIS A 49 10.74 -1.05 -11.64
CA HIS A 49 11.40 -1.33 -12.92
C HIS A 49 11.33 -2.81 -13.33
N ASN A 50 10.84 -3.69 -12.47
CA ASN A 50 10.73 -5.10 -12.81
C ASN A 50 9.64 -5.29 -13.89
N SER A 51 9.99 -5.90 -15.02
CA SER A 51 9.04 -6.18 -16.09
C SER A 51 7.89 -7.08 -15.64
N THR A 52 8.14 -8.10 -14.81
CA THR A 52 7.09 -9.04 -14.39
C THR A 52 6.09 -8.43 -13.42
N ILE A 53 6.53 -7.49 -12.57
CA ILE A 53 5.63 -6.72 -11.70
C ILE A 53 4.77 -5.78 -12.52
N ARG A 54 5.36 -5.13 -13.54
CA ARG A 54 4.58 -4.33 -14.50
C ARG A 54 3.58 -5.19 -15.29
N ASP A 55 3.96 -6.41 -15.67
CA ASP A 55 3.06 -7.35 -16.34
C ASP A 55 1.89 -7.76 -15.42
N PHE A 56 2.14 -8.04 -14.14
CA PHE A 56 1.08 -8.29 -13.15
C PHE A 56 0.13 -7.09 -13.04
N VAL A 57 0.68 -5.91 -12.76
CA VAL A 57 -0.09 -4.69 -12.51
C VAL A 57 -0.92 -4.32 -13.73
N SER A 58 -0.32 -4.32 -14.92
CA SER A 58 -1.03 -3.99 -16.17
C SER A 58 -2.14 -5.00 -16.48
N THR A 59 -1.91 -6.29 -16.21
CA THR A 59 -2.93 -7.33 -16.39
C THR A 59 -4.09 -7.15 -15.43
N PHE A 60 -3.83 -6.95 -14.13
CA PHE A 60 -4.89 -6.73 -13.14
C PHE A 60 -5.69 -5.48 -13.45
N VAL A 61 -5.01 -4.36 -13.72
CA VAL A 61 -5.65 -3.10 -14.11
C VAL A 61 -6.56 -3.31 -15.32
N LYS A 62 -6.09 -4.03 -16.35
CA LYS A 62 -6.90 -4.38 -17.51
C LYS A 62 -8.13 -5.21 -17.13
N GLN A 63 -7.98 -6.24 -16.30
CA GLN A 63 -9.12 -7.06 -15.84
C GLN A 63 -10.17 -6.23 -15.11
N VAL A 64 -9.76 -5.26 -14.29
CA VAL A 64 -10.68 -4.35 -13.61
C VAL A 64 -11.47 -3.51 -14.61
N TYR A 65 -10.80 -2.90 -15.59
CA TYR A 65 -11.45 -2.04 -16.59
C TYR A 65 -12.31 -2.79 -17.61
N ASP A 66 -12.02 -4.07 -17.85
CA ASP A 66 -12.80 -4.93 -18.75
C ASP A 66 -14.05 -5.53 -18.05
N SER A 67 -14.26 -5.26 -16.74
CA SER A 67 -15.35 -5.83 -15.93
C SER A 67 -16.19 -4.75 -15.26
N ASP A 68 -17.50 -4.73 -15.53
CA ASP A 68 -18.44 -3.80 -14.90
C ASP A 68 -18.47 -3.99 -13.38
N THR A 69 -18.48 -5.23 -12.90
CA THR A 69 -18.46 -5.57 -11.47
C THR A 69 -17.24 -5.01 -10.77
N LEU A 70 -16.04 -5.19 -11.35
CA LEU A 70 -14.81 -4.68 -10.75
C LEU A 70 -14.71 -3.16 -10.89
N THR A 71 -15.19 -2.61 -12.00
CA THR A 71 -15.25 -1.17 -12.21
C THR A 71 -16.12 -0.48 -11.16
N ASP A 72 -17.29 -1.07 -10.83
CA ASP A 72 -18.15 -0.58 -9.74
C ASP A 72 -17.50 -0.80 -8.37
N LEU A 73 -16.90 -1.96 -8.12
CA LEU A 73 -16.21 -2.25 -6.86
C LEU A 73 -15.20 -1.16 -6.49
N PHE A 74 -14.38 -0.73 -7.47
CA PHE A 74 -13.38 0.29 -7.27
C PHE A 74 -13.91 1.73 -7.48
N ASP A 75 -15.18 1.90 -7.86
CA ASP A 75 -15.83 3.20 -7.85
C ASP A 75 -16.19 3.60 -6.41
N ILE A 76 -15.19 4.19 -5.77
CA ILE A 76 -15.25 4.74 -4.42
C ILE A 76 -15.48 6.26 -4.44
N THR A 77 -16.17 6.80 -5.43
CA THR A 77 -16.44 8.25 -5.52
C THR A 77 -17.22 8.82 -4.33
N ALA A 78 -18.00 7.98 -3.63
CA ALA A 78 -18.70 8.32 -2.39
C ALA A 78 -17.86 8.08 -1.12
N ALA A 79 -16.62 7.62 -1.24
CA ALA A 79 -15.73 7.34 -0.12
C ALA A 79 -15.21 8.61 0.55
N THR A 80 -14.82 8.47 1.81
CA THR A 80 -14.05 9.48 2.55
C THR A 80 -12.72 8.88 2.98
N SER A 81 -11.70 9.72 3.09
CA SER A 81 -10.38 9.35 3.63
C SER A 81 -10.48 8.63 4.97
N THR A 82 -11.31 9.17 5.87
CA THR A 82 -11.56 8.61 7.20
C THR A 82 -12.26 7.26 7.14
N GLY A 83 -13.26 7.10 6.26
CA GLY A 83 -13.96 5.82 6.07
C GLY A 83 -12.99 4.73 5.60
N LEU A 84 -12.24 5.02 4.53
CA LEU A 84 -11.24 4.08 4.00
C LEU A 84 -10.15 3.75 5.03
N ARG A 85 -9.63 4.74 5.77
CA ARG A 85 -8.63 4.51 6.82
C ARG A 85 -9.18 3.61 7.92
N ASN A 86 -10.35 3.93 8.46
CA ASN A 86 -10.94 3.18 9.56
C ASN A 86 -11.23 1.74 9.16
N HIS A 87 -11.72 1.54 7.93
CA HIS A 87 -11.96 0.22 7.38
C HIS A 87 -10.66 -0.59 7.26
N ALA A 88 -9.65 -0.04 6.57
CA ALA A 88 -8.34 -0.68 6.44
C ALA A 88 -7.68 -0.96 7.80
N TYR A 89 -7.81 -0.03 8.77
CA TYR A 89 -7.27 -0.20 10.12
C TYR A 89 -7.91 -1.42 10.79
N ASN A 90 -9.23 -1.51 10.76
CA ASN A 90 -9.96 -2.62 11.36
C ASN A 90 -9.63 -3.98 10.70
N ASP A 91 -9.38 -4.00 9.39
CA ASP A 91 -8.96 -5.21 8.70
C ASP A 91 -7.56 -5.68 9.12
N PHE A 92 -6.59 -4.76 9.26
CA PHE A 92 -5.28 -5.11 9.82
C PHE A 92 -5.42 -5.68 11.24
N ILE A 93 -6.17 -5.00 12.12
CA ILE A 93 -6.43 -5.49 13.49
C ILE A 93 -7.01 -6.90 13.45
N LYS A 94 -8.04 -7.11 12.64
CA LYS A 94 -8.75 -8.39 12.54
C LYS A 94 -7.82 -9.50 12.07
N ILE A 95 -7.05 -9.29 10.98
CA ILE A 95 -6.15 -10.31 10.44
C ILE A 95 -5.06 -10.66 11.45
N ILE A 96 -4.45 -9.67 12.10
CA ILE A 96 -3.36 -9.87 13.07
C ILE A 96 -3.88 -10.67 14.28
N ASN A 97 -5.01 -10.25 14.86
CA ASN A 97 -5.61 -10.92 16.00
C ASN A 97 -6.08 -12.34 15.66
N GLN A 98 -6.69 -12.56 14.48
CA GLN A 98 -7.12 -13.89 14.04
C GLN A 98 -5.96 -14.89 13.90
N ASN A 99 -4.76 -14.39 13.66
CA ASN A 99 -3.54 -15.20 13.54
C ASN A 99 -2.73 -15.25 14.84
N ASN A 100 -3.24 -14.70 15.95
CA ASN A 100 -2.55 -14.60 17.24
C ASN A 100 -1.16 -13.95 17.12
N LEU A 101 -1.10 -12.85 16.37
CA LEU A 101 0.10 -12.06 16.13
C LEU A 101 0.11 -10.83 17.04
N ASP A 102 1.29 -10.31 17.32
CA ASP A 102 1.49 -9.18 18.25
C ASP A 102 1.36 -7.83 17.53
N ASP A 103 1.24 -6.76 18.32
CA ASP A 103 1.31 -5.35 17.88
C ASP A 103 0.24 -4.92 16.85
N ALA A 104 -0.96 -5.50 16.92
CA ALA A 104 -2.04 -5.23 15.97
C ALA A 104 -2.33 -3.73 15.78
N GLU A 105 -2.49 -2.98 16.88
CA GLU A 105 -2.80 -1.55 16.84
C GLU A 105 -1.67 -0.73 16.21
N LEU A 106 -0.42 -1.05 16.56
CA LEU A 106 0.76 -0.38 16.05
C LEU A 106 0.89 -0.58 14.53
N ILE A 107 0.74 -1.82 14.06
CA ILE A 107 0.85 -2.17 12.65
C ILE A 107 -0.29 -1.55 11.84
N ALA A 108 -1.52 -1.63 12.36
CA ALA A 108 -2.69 -1.06 11.70
C ALA A 108 -2.59 0.46 11.57
N ASP A 109 -2.14 1.16 12.62
CA ASP A 109 -1.93 2.62 12.55
C ASP A 109 -0.80 2.97 11.58
N PHE A 110 0.32 2.24 11.66
CA PHE A 110 1.46 2.41 10.76
C PHE A 110 1.06 2.28 9.29
N ALA A 111 0.32 1.24 8.93
CA ALA A 111 -0.09 0.99 7.55
C ALA A 111 -1.04 2.09 7.02
N THR A 112 -1.97 2.55 7.86
CA THR A 112 -3.14 3.33 7.40
C THR A 112 -3.01 4.83 7.62
N ARG A 113 -2.04 5.30 8.41
CA ARG A 113 -1.81 6.74 8.62
C ARG A 113 -1.71 7.59 7.34
N PRO A 114 -1.15 7.13 6.20
CA PRO A 114 -1.01 7.99 5.03
C PRO A 114 -2.35 8.37 4.38
N ILE A 115 -3.41 7.57 4.61
CA ILE A 115 -4.74 7.78 4.02
C ILE A 115 -5.32 9.12 4.50
N ASN A 116 -5.29 9.38 5.81
CA ASN A 116 -5.87 10.60 6.38
C ASN A 116 -5.07 11.86 6.06
N GLN A 117 -3.75 11.73 5.87
CA GLN A 117 -2.85 12.87 5.80
C GLN A 117 -2.77 13.50 4.40
N ASN A 118 -3.17 12.77 3.35
CA ASN A 118 -2.83 13.14 1.98
C ASN A 118 -3.92 12.86 0.91
N PHE A 119 -5.15 12.48 1.29
CA PHE A 119 -6.10 11.94 0.32
C PHE A 119 -7.58 12.23 0.61
N ASP A 120 -8.06 13.44 0.33
CA ASP A 120 -9.50 13.71 0.50
C ASP A 120 -10.38 12.91 -0.49
N THR A 121 -9.82 12.44 -1.61
CA THR A 121 -10.37 11.33 -2.43
C THR A 121 -9.27 10.71 -3.29
N ILE A 122 -9.12 9.38 -3.28
CA ILE A 122 -8.25 8.65 -4.22
C ILE A 122 -9.04 8.37 -5.51
N PRO A 123 -8.57 8.85 -6.68
CA PRO A 123 -9.18 8.47 -7.95
C PRO A 123 -9.18 6.95 -8.12
N ARG A 124 -10.25 6.39 -8.70
CA ARG A 124 -10.40 4.94 -8.92
C ARG A 124 -9.16 4.32 -9.57
N ASP A 125 -8.63 4.96 -10.61
CA ASP A 125 -7.48 4.46 -11.35
C ASP A 125 -6.21 4.37 -10.49
N VAL A 126 -6.06 5.29 -9.54
CA VAL A 126 -4.98 5.26 -8.55
C VAL A 126 -5.22 4.15 -7.52
N LEU A 127 -6.44 4.00 -7.01
CA LEU A 127 -6.75 2.95 -6.03
C LEU A 127 -6.49 1.55 -6.59
N VAL A 128 -6.95 1.28 -7.82
CA VAL A 128 -6.69 0.01 -8.51
C VAL A 128 -5.20 -0.25 -8.63
N ARG A 129 -4.39 0.77 -8.97
CA ARG A 129 -2.94 0.64 -9.07
C ARG A 129 -2.26 0.41 -7.73
N ILE A 130 -2.71 1.08 -6.66
CA ILE A 130 -2.20 0.88 -5.31
C ILE A 130 -2.34 -0.60 -4.92
N TYR A 131 -3.55 -1.16 -4.99
CA TYR A 131 -3.78 -2.56 -4.61
C TYR A 131 -3.08 -3.56 -5.52
N ALA A 132 -2.98 -3.26 -6.82
CA ALA A 132 -2.20 -4.08 -7.75
C ALA A 132 -0.71 -4.08 -7.39
N ASN A 133 -0.14 -2.91 -7.08
CA ASN A 133 1.26 -2.77 -6.70
C ASN A 133 1.55 -3.49 -5.39
N ILE A 134 0.71 -3.33 -4.36
CA ILE A 134 0.89 -4.01 -3.07
C ILE A 134 1.00 -5.53 -3.29
N ALA A 135 0.03 -6.13 -3.98
CA ALA A 135 0.02 -7.56 -4.25
C ALA A 135 1.22 -8.01 -5.09
N ALA A 136 1.54 -7.29 -6.17
CA ALA A 136 2.64 -7.64 -7.06
C ALA A 136 4.00 -7.58 -6.35
N ASN A 137 4.24 -6.52 -5.57
CA ASN A 137 5.48 -6.35 -4.81
C ASN A 137 5.60 -7.43 -3.72
N PHE A 138 4.50 -7.70 -3.00
CA PHE A 138 4.47 -8.74 -1.98
C PHE A 138 4.82 -10.11 -2.58
N LEU A 139 4.05 -10.56 -3.57
CA LEU A 139 4.24 -11.86 -4.22
C LEU A 139 5.63 -12.02 -4.85
N TYR A 140 6.16 -10.96 -5.46
CA TYR A 140 7.51 -10.96 -6.00
C TYR A 140 8.56 -11.10 -4.88
N SER A 141 8.40 -10.38 -3.77
CA SER A 141 9.33 -10.42 -2.64
C SER A 141 9.42 -11.79 -1.97
N ILE A 142 8.32 -12.56 -2.00
CA ILE A 142 8.26 -13.93 -1.49
C ILE A 142 8.48 -14.99 -2.60
N GLY A 143 8.89 -14.56 -3.79
CA GLY A 143 9.30 -15.45 -4.89
C GLY A 143 8.17 -16.26 -5.53
N LYS A 144 6.92 -15.79 -5.46
CA LYS A 144 5.74 -16.50 -6.02
C LYS A 144 5.63 -16.41 -7.54
N PHE A 145 6.30 -15.45 -8.16
CA PHE A 145 6.47 -15.41 -9.60
C PHE A 145 7.80 -14.76 -9.98
N SER A 146 8.35 -15.20 -11.11
CA SER A 146 9.57 -14.63 -11.70
C SER A 146 9.48 -14.53 -13.23
N SER A 147 8.45 -15.13 -13.83
CA SER A 147 8.18 -15.06 -15.26
C SER A 147 6.97 -14.17 -15.56
N LYS A 148 6.89 -13.69 -16.80
CA LYS A 148 5.74 -12.92 -17.30
C LYS A 148 4.44 -13.73 -17.22
N ASN A 149 4.45 -14.99 -17.66
CA ASN A 149 3.25 -15.81 -17.70
C ASN A 149 2.67 -16.05 -16.30
N ASP A 150 3.54 -16.27 -15.31
CA ASP A 150 3.12 -16.46 -13.92
C ASP A 150 2.52 -15.17 -13.35
N ALA A 151 3.16 -14.02 -13.62
CA ALA A 151 2.67 -12.71 -13.23
C ALA A 151 1.27 -12.41 -13.81
N GLU A 152 1.07 -12.63 -15.11
CA GLU A 152 -0.23 -12.42 -15.77
C GLU A 152 -1.30 -13.40 -15.25
N SER A 153 -0.94 -14.66 -15.00
CA SER A 153 -1.85 -15.68 -14.47
C SER A 153 -2.31 -15.33 -13.05
N LEU A 154 -1.37 -14.96 -12.17
CA LEU A 154 -1.67 -14.55 -10.80
C LEU A 154 -2.48 -13.24 -10.76
N ALA A 155 -2.21 -12.30 -11.66
CA ALA A 155 -3.01 -11.07 -11.77
C ALA A 155 -4.47 -11.35 -12.16
N LYS A 156 -4.72 -12.32 -13.05
CA LYS A 156 -6.07 -12.76 -13.41
C LYS A 156 -6.76 -13.45 -12.24
N GLN A 157 -6.06 -14.32 -11.51
CA GLN A 157 -6.60 -14.94 -10.31
C GLN A 157 -6.94 -13.87 -9.25
N TYR A 158 -6.08 -12.89 -9.05
CA TYR A 158 -6.31 -11.78 -8.14
C TYR A 158 -7.56 -10.97 -8.53
N ALA A 159 -7.74 -10.66 -9.82
CA ALA A 159 -8.95 -10.01 -10.31
C ALA A 159 -10.20 -10.86 -10.11
N LYS A 160 -10.10 -12.18 -10.29
CA LYS A 160 -11.19 -13.12 -10.02
C LYS A 160 -11.59 -13.10 -8.54
N ASP A 161 -10.63 -13.12 -7.62
CA ASP A 161 -10.94 -13.12 -6.19
C ASP A 161 -11.59 -11.81 -5.73
N PHE A 162 -11.23 -10.68 -6.35
CA PHE A 162 -11.96 -9.41 -6.20
C PHE A 162 -13.38 -9.49 -6.75
N SER A 163 -13.59 -10.15 -7.89
CA SER A 163 -14.93 -10.33 -8.48
C SER A 163 -15.82 -11.19 -7.59
N ASP A 164 -15.30 -12.32 -7.12
CA ASP A 164 -16.01 -13.22 -6.21
C ASP A 164 -16.36 -12.49 -4.88
N ALA A 165 -15.46 -11.65 -4.37
CA ALA A 165 -15.73 -10.83 -3.19
C ALA A 165 -16.77 -9.74 -3.46
N ALA A 166 -16.72 -9.10 -4.63
CA ALA A 166 -17.69 -8.08 -5.02
C ALA A 166 -19.11 -8.65 -5.08
N GLU A 167 -19.29 -9.79 -5.75
CA GLU A 167 -20.58 -10.49 -5.85
C GLU A 167 -21.16 -10.86 -4.49
N LYS A 168 -20.29 -11.13 -3.51
CA LYS A 168 -20.70 -11.54 -2.16
C LYS A 168 -21.07 -10.35 -1.27
N PHE A 169 -20.35 -9.25 -1.38
CA PHE A 169 -20.40 -8.18 -0.40
C PHE A 169 -21.03 -6.88 -0.92
N VAL A 170 -20.78 -6.48 -2.18
CA VAL A 170 -21.24 -5.19 -2.70
C VAL A 170 -22.77 -5.14 -2.73
N LYS A 171 -23.32 -4.09 -2.11
CA LYS A 171 -24.74 -3.77 -2.15
C LYS A 171 -24.91 -2.38 -2.76
N ASP A 172 -25.95 -2.25 -3.59
CA ASP A 172 -26.27 -0.99 -4.27
C ASP A 172 -26.35 0.18 -3.28
N GLY A 173 -25.54 1.21 -3.52
CA GLY A 173 -25.54 2.46 -2.76
C GLY A 173 -24.80 2.45 -1.41
N ASP A 174 -24.13 1.35 -1.03
CA ASP A 174 -23.38 1.26 0.24
C ASP A 174 -21.87 1.14 0.00
N VAL A 175 -21.14 2.25 0.20
CA VAL A 175 -19.69 2.30 0.00
C VAL A 175 -18.91 1.43 0.99
N GLU A 176 -19.43 1.21 2.20
CA GLU A 176 -18.74 0.39 3.20
C GLU A 176 -18.65 -1.07 2.76
N THR A 177 -19.69 -1.56 2.07
CA THR A 177 -19.68 -2.91 1.49
C THR A 177 -18.67 -3.08 0.36
N LYS A 178 -18.30 -1.99 -0.33
CA LYS A 178 -17.22 -2.01 -1.32
C LYS A 178 -15.85 -2.15 -0.65
N TYR A 179 -15.64 -1.53 0.51
CA TYR A 179 -14.41 -1.75 1.28
C TYR A 179 -14.30 -3.19 1.78
N ASP A 180 -15.40 -3.77 2.29
CA ASP A 180 -15.45 -5.19 2.68
C ASP A 180 -15.10 -6.12 1.51
N ALA A 181 -15.62 -5.80 0.31
CA ALA A 181 -15.32 -6.55 -0.90
C ALA A 181 -13.84 -6.42 -1.33
N ILE A 182 -13.26 -5.22 -1.26
CA ILE A 182 -11.84 -4.99 -1.56
C ILE A 182 -10.96 -5.80 -0.60
N ALA A 183 -11.22 -5.71 0.71
CA ALA A 183 -10.51 -6.47 1.72
C ALA A 183 -10.67 -7.98 1.52
N GLY A 184 -11.90 -8.41 1.24
CA GLY A 184 -12.23 -9.80 0.91
C GLY A 184 -11.43 -10.32 -0.29
N GLY A 185 -11.30 -9.54 -1.37
CA GLY A 185 -10.52 -9.90 -2.55
C GLY A 185 -9.04 -10.11 -2.22
N ILE A 186 -8.45 -9.25 -1.39
CA ILE A 186 -7.05 -9.38 -0.96
C ILE A 186 -6.86 -10.63 -0.09
N ILE A 187 -7.71 -10.79 0.92
CA ILE A 187 -7.61 -11.89 1.89
C ILE A 187 -7.79 -13.23 1.18
N ASN A 188 -8.81 -13.35 0.32
CA ASN A 188 -9.11 -14.57 -0.43
C ASN A 188 -7.95 -14.98 -1.34
N PHE A 189 -7.20 -14.02 -1.88
CA PHE A 189 -6.07 -14.30 -2.74
C PHE A 189 -4.78 -14.62 -1.97
N ILE A 190 -4.43 -13.81 -0.95
CA ILE A 190 -3.12 -13.89 -0.29
C ILE A 190 -3.05 -15.05 0.71
N VAL A 191 -4.08 -15.26 1.52
CA VAL A 191 -4.06 -16.27 2.60
C VAL A 191 -3.83 -17.70 2.09
N PRO A 192 -4.41 -18.14 0.95
CA PRO A 192 -4.11 -19.45 0.39
C PRO A 192 -2.67 -19.58 -0.14
N ILE A 193 -2.05 -18.47 -0.55
CA ILE A 193 -0.73 -18.46 -1.18
C ILE A 193 0.38 -18.46 -0.13
N GLN A 194 0.19 -17.76 0.98
CA GLN A 194 1.22 -17.52 1.97
C GLN A 194 0.65 -17.58 3.39
N LYS A 195 1.35 -18.32 4.27
CA LYS A 195 1.03 -18.33 5.69
C LYS A 195 1.21 -16.93 6.27
N VAL A 196 0.22 -16.45 7.00
CA VAL A 196 0.29 -15.18 7.71
C VAL A 196 1.23 -15.34 8.91
N THR A 197 2.32 -14.56 8.91
CA THR A 197 3.30 -14.48 10.01
C THR A 197 3.53 -13.01 10.36
N GLN A 198 4.19 -12.75 11.49
CA GLN A 198 4.54 -11.39 11.91
C GLN A 198 5.30 -10.63 10.82
N ASP A 199 6.32 -11.26 10.22
CA ASP A 199 7.13 -10.65 9.17
C ASP A 199 6.31 -10.33 7.92
N GLU A 200 5.41 -11.23 7.51
CA GLU A 200 4.57 -11.01 6.32
C GLU A 200 3.54 -9.88 6.55
N VAL A 201 2.98 -9.80 7.75
CA VAL A 201 2.10 -8.69 8.14
C VAL A 201 2.85 -7.35 8.07
N TRP A 202 4.05 -7.28 8.65
CA TRP A 202 4.86 -6.06 8.59
C TRP A 202 5.25 -5.67 7.17
N LYS A 203 5.60 -6.64 6.31
CA LYS A 203 5.84 -6.40 4.89
C LYS A 203 4.63 -5.80 4.19
N VAL A 204 3.44 -6.38 4.41
CA VAL A 204 2.20 -5.87 3.80
C VAL A 204 1.88 -4.47 4.32
N ALA A 205 2.00 -4.23 5.63
CA ALA A 205 1.78 -2.91 6.23
C ALA A 205 2.71 -1.84 5.62
N PHE A 206 3.99 -2.18 5.45
CA PHE A 206 4.98 -1.30 4.83
C PHE A 206 4.70 -1.04 3.35
N LEU A 207 4.34 -2.07 2.58
CA LEU A 207 3.94 -1.91 1.18
C LEU A 207 2.68 -1.05 1.06
N PHE A 208 1.70 -1.27 1.95
CA PHE A 208 0.46 -0.51 1.99
C PHE A 208 0.75 0.97 2.25
N GLU A 209 1.45 1.30 3.34
CA GLU A 209 1.84 2.67 3.64
C GLU A 209 2.59 3.33 2.46
N SER A 210 3.59 2.63 1.93
CA SER A 210 4.46 3.18 0.88
C SER A 210 3.71 3.47 -0.42
N GLN A 211 2.78 2.60 -0.82
CA GLN A 211 2.01 2.80 -2.06
C GLN A 211 1.03 3.96 -1.95
N PHE A 212 0.41 4.17 -0.78
CA PHE A 212 -0.41 5.37 -0.56
C PHE A 212 0.46 6.63 -0.56
N LEU A 213 1.61 6.65 0.12
CA LEU A 213 2.51 7.81 0.08
C LEU A 213 2.98 8.15 -1.35
N LEU A 214 3.34 7.13 -2.15
CA LEU A 214 3.74 7.34 -3.55
C LEU A 214 2.60 7.92 -4.39
N ALA A 215 1.39 7.39 -4.24
CA ALA A 215 0.22 7.90 -4.95
C ALA A 215 -0.10 9.36 -4.58
N ALA A 216 0.13 9.79 -3.33
CA ALA A 216 -0.07 11.18 -2.92
C ALA A 216 0.88 12.14 -3.65
N VAL A 217 2.14 11.71 -3.81
CA VAL A 217 3.15 12.47 -4.58
C VAL A 217 2.77 12.53 -6.05
N GLU A 218 2.36 11.41 -6.65
CA GLU A 218 1.98 11.36 -8.07
C GLU A 218 0.77 12.25 -8.40
N LEU A 219 -0.18 12.37 -7.47
CA LEU A 219 -1.36 13.22 -7.62
C LEU A 219 -1.12 14.70 -7.27
N GLY A 220 0.08 15.05 -6.80
CA GLY A 220 0.40 16.42 -6.40
C GLY A 220 -0.29 16.87 -5.10
N TYR A 221 -0.78 15.94 -4.27
CA TYR A 221 -1.42 16.22 -2.97
C TYR A 221 -0.43 16.42 -1.83
N THR A 222 0.84 16.66 -2.13
CA THR A 222 1.81 17.01 -1.08
C THR A 222 1.46 18.40 -0.55
N ASN A 223 0.75 18.43 0.58
CA ASN A 223 0.65 19.59 1.45
C ASN A 223 2.06 20.14 1.76
N ASP A 224 2.13 21.42 2.12
CA ASP A 224 3.30 22.23 2.50
C ASP A 224 4.40 21.51 3.33
N ALA A 225 4.11 20.37 3.95
CA ALA A 225 5.10 19.49 4.57
C ALA A 225 6.20 19.00 3.61
N TYR A 226 5.90 18.69 2.34
CA TYR A 226 6.94 18.32 1.36
C TYR A 226 7.83 19.51 1.02
N ASP A 227 7.23 20.69 0.81
CA ASP A 227 7.97 21.93 0.55
C ASP A 227 8.77 22.38 1.77
N GLN A 228 8.25 22.22 2.99
CA GLN A 228 8.98 22.51 4.23
C GLN A 228 10.13 21.52 4.48
N CYS A 229 9.95 20.23 4.19
CA CYS A 229 11.04 19.25 4.24
C CYS A 229 12.10 19.47 3.15
N ALA A 230 11.68 19.79 1.92
CA ALA A 230 12.58 20.11 0.82
C ALA A 230 13.35 21.42 1.07
N LYS A 231 12.72 22.39 1.74
CA LYS A 231 13.34 23.66 2.13
C LYS A 231 14.33 23.48 3.28
N ALA A 232 13.98 22.70 4.32
CA ALA A 232 14.89 22.36 5.42
C ALA A 232 16.11 21.54 4.95
N ALA A 233 15.94 20.67 3.94
CA ALA A 233 17.05 19.92 3.34
C ALA A 233 18.00 20.81 2.51
N ASN A 234 17.50 21.88 1.89
CA ASN A 234 18.32 22.84 1.15
C ASN A 234 18.99 23.90 2.05
N GLU A 235 18.43 24.17 3.23
CA GLU A 235 18.99 25.12 4.21
C GLU A 235 20.05 24.48 5.13
N SER A 236 20.26 23.16 5.03
CA SER A 236 21.26 22.39 5.78
C SER A 236 22.50 21.97 4.97
N MET A 237 22.60 22.44 3.71
CA MET A 237 23.80 22.38 2.87
C MET A 237 24.48 23.74 2.78
#